data_AF-A0A916SQY1-F1
#
_entry.id   AF-A0A916SQY1-F1
#
_cell.length_a   1.000
_cell.length_b   1.000
_cell.length_c   1.000
_cell.angle_alpha   90.00
_cell.angle_beta   90.00
_cell.angle_gamma   90.00
#
_symmetry.space_group_name_H-M   'P 1'
#
loop_
_entity.id
_entity.type
_entity.pdbx_description
1 polymer ?
#
loop_
_entity_poly.entity_id
_entity_poly.type
_entity_poly.pdbx_seq_one_letter_code
_entity_poly.pdbx_strand_id
1 'polypeptide(L)'
;MEREEIIAQARALLLEGAAQMEDAETAQGKLPGAAKVSRAGQMLVNLGGIVLAREVHATLGEFQRTVELQWYGLSDGENTWLP
;
A
#
# COMPACT_ATOMS: atom_id res chain seq x y z
N MET A 1 -6.78 15.29 12.41
CA MET A 1 -6.91 14.73 11.07
C MET A 1 -8.15 13.89 11.09
N GLU A 2 -9.12 14.23 10.25
CA GLU A 2 -10.36 13.47 10.15
C GLU A 2 -10.07 12.11 9.49
N ARG A 3 -10.85 11.08 9.82
CA ARG A 3 -10.66 9.71 9.32
C ARG A 3 -10.53 9.66 7.78
N GLU A 4 -11.35 10.43 7.09
CA GLU A 4 -11.36 10.52 5.63
C GLU A 4 -10.08 11.12 5.06
N GLU A 5 -9.46 12.09 5.75
CA GLU A 5 -8.18 12.68 5.32
C GLU A 5 -7.05 11.65 5.38
N ILE A 6 -7.03 10.80 6.42
CA ILE A 6 -6.03 9.73 6.55
C ILE A 6 -6.22 8.69 5.44
N ILE A 7 -7.47 8.32 5.13
CA ILE A 7 -7.78 7.38 4.05
C ILE A 7 -7.35 7.96 2.69
N ALA A 8 -7.69 9.22 2.43
CA ALA A 8 -7.30 9.91 1.20
C ALA A 8 -5.78 9.99 1.06
N GLN A 9 -5.07 10.31 2.15
CA GLN A 9 -3.61 10.37 2.18
C GLN A 9 -2.98 9.00 1.93
N ALA A 10 -3.48 7.95 2.57
CA ALA A 10 -3.00 6.59 2.36
C ALA A 10 -3.24 6.13 0.91
N ARG A 11 -4.42 6.42 0.34
CA ARG A 11 -4.72 6.12 -1.07
C ARG A 11 -3.78 6.85 -2.01
N ALA A 12 -3.50 8.13 -1.77
CA ALA A 12 -2.55 8.89 -2.58
C ALA A 12 -1.14 8.28 -2.55
N LEU A 13 -0.67 7.86 -1.36
CA LEU A 13 0.63 7.19 -1.22
C LEU A 13 0.68 5.82 -1.93
N LEU A 14 -0.42 5.07 -1.94
CA LEU A 14 -0.51 3.81 -2.67
C LEU A 14 -0.38 4.03 -4.17
N LEU A 15 -1.11 5.01 -4.72
CA LEU A 15 -1.06 5.34 -6.15
C LEU A 15 0.31 5.88 -6.56
N GLU A 16 0.87 6.81 -5.78
CA GLU A 16 2.20 7.36 -6.05
C GLU A 16 3.29 6.30 -5.94
N GLY A 17 3.22 5.46 -4.91
CA GLY A 17 4.16 4.36 -4.72
C GLY A 17 4.10 3.34 -5.86
N ALA A 18 2.89 3.00 -6.32
CA ALA A 18 2.68 2.09 -7.44
C ALA A 18 3.25 2.64 -8.74
N ALA A 19 2.91 3.88 -9.11
CA ALA A 19 3.42 4.54 -10.31
C ALA A 19 4.95 4.57 -10.33
N GLN A 20 5.57 4.95 -9.21
CA GLN A 20 7.04 4.97 -9.10
C GLN A 20 7.69 3.60 -9.30
N MET A 21 7.00 2.51 -8.95
CA MET A 21 7.54 1.17 -9.14
C MET A 21 7.35 0.64 -10.55
N GLU A 22 6.30 1.07 -11.25
CA GLU A 22 6.09 0.77 -12.67
C GLU A 22 7.11 1.48 -13.55
N ASP A 23 7.44 2.74 -13.22
CA ASP A 23 8.45 3.53 -13.93
C ASP A 23 9.89 3.06 -13.65
N ALA A 24 10.12 2.28 -12.59
CA ALA A 24 11.46 1.88 -12.17
C ALA A 24 11.96 0.62 -12.88
N GLU A 25 13.06 0.75 -13.62
CA GLU A 25 13.72 -0.36 -14.32
C GLU A 25 14.56 -1.27 -13.41
N THR A 26 14.88 -0.81 -12.19
CA THR A 26 15.73 -1.55 -11.26
C THR A 26 15.05 -1.78 -9.92
N ALA A 27 15.43 -2.86 -9.23
CA ALA A 27 14.95 -3.13 -7.87
C ALA A 27 15.27 -1.97 -6.92
N GLN A 28 16.45 -1.36 -7.04
CA GLN A 28 16.85 -0.20 -6.24
C GLN A 28 15.94 1.01 -6.50
N GLY A 29 15.57 1.24 -7.77
CA GLY A 29 14.64 2.29 -8.18
C GLY A 29 13.21 2.10 -7.66
N LYS A 30 12.80 0.86 -7.36
CA LYS A 30 11.48 0.54 -6.79
C LYS A 30 11.38 0.84 -5.29
N LEU A 31 12.50 0.91 -4.57
CA LEU A 31 12.52 1.07 -3.11
C LEU A 31 11.74 2.29 -2.59
N PRO A 32 11.84 3.49 -3.18
CA PRO A 32 11.06 4.64 -2.73
C PRO A 32 9.54 4.41 -2.84
N GLY A 33 9.09 3.79 -3.94
CA GLY A 33 7.68 3.47 -4.16
C GLY A 33 7.19 2.39 -3.19
N ALA A 34 7.99 1.34 -2.98
CA ALA A 34 7.71 0.29 -2.00
C ALA A 34 7.59 0.85 -0.56
N ALA A 35 8.43 1.82 -0.20
CA ALA A 35 8.37 2.49 1.11
C ALA A 35 7.07 3.28 1.29
N LYS A 36 6.57 3.95 0.24
CA LYS A 36 5.27 4.65 0.26
C LYS A 36 4.11 3.68 0.46
N VAL A 37 4.10 2.58 -0.31
CA VAL A 37 3.08 1.53 -0.19
C VAL A 37 3.07 0.94 1.23
N SER A 38 4.24 0.62 1.78
CA SER A 38 4.37 0.10 3.14
C SER A 38 3.82 1.07 4.19
N ARG A 39 4.17 2.36 4.08
CA ARG A 39 3.68 3.41 4.98
C ARG A 39 2.15 3.55 4.90
N ALA A 40 1.59 3.55 3.70
CA ALA A 40 0.15 3.63 3.50
C ALA A 40 -0.58 2.43 4.09
N GLY A 41 -0.05 1.22 3.89
CA GLY A 41 -0.57 0.00 4.51
C GLY A 41 -0.62 0.11 6.03
N GLN A 42 0.47 0.58 6.65
CA GLN A 42 0.51 0.79 8.11
C GLN A 42 -0.53 1.82 8.57
N MET A 43 -0.71 2.93 7.83
CA MET A 43 -1.71 3.94 8.15
C MET A 43 -3.12 3.35 8.15
N LEU A 44 -3.46 2.55 7.15
CA LEU A 44 -4.78 1.93 7.00
C LEU A 44 -5.03 0.87 8.08
N VAL A 45 -4.03 0.03 8.35
CA VAL A 45 -4.11 -0.99 9.41
C VAL A 45 -4.26 -0.34 10.79
N ASN A 46 -3.50 0.72 11.09
CA ASN A 46 -3.63 1.43 12.37
C ASN A 46 -4.98 2.14 12.53
N LEU A 47 -5.58 2.59 11.43
CA LEU A 47 -6.84 3.33 11.45
C LEU A 47 -8.06 2.43 11.54
N GLY A 48 -8.07 1.32 10.80
CA GLY A 48 -9.27 0.46 10.65
C GLY A 48 -8.97 -1.02 10.44
N GLY A 49 -7.75 -1.45 10.74
CA GLY A 49 -7.31 -2.83 10.57
C GLY A 49 -7.20 -3.26 9.10
N ILE A 50 -7.10 -4.58 8.92
CA ILE A 50 -6.92 -5.18 7.60
C ILE A 50 -8.14 -4.98 6.68
N VAL A 51 -9.34 -4.85 7.26
CA VAL A 51 -10.57 -4.63 6.49
C VAL A 51 -10.48 -3.31 5.72
N LEU A 52 -10.11 -2.22 6.41
CA LEU A 52 -9.96 -0.92 5.77
C LEU A 52 -8.84 -0.91 4.72
N ALA A 53 -7.72 -1.60 5.00
CA ALA A 53 -6.63 -1.72 4.04
C ALA A 53 -7.08 -2.39 2.73
N ARG A 54 -7.87 -3.47 2.83
CA ARG A 54 -8.46 -4.19 1.68
C ARG A 54 -9.52 -3.36 0.94
N GLU A 55 -10.36 -2.64 1.67
CA GLU A 55 -11.35 -1.73 1.06
C GLU A 55 -10.66 -0.67 0.20
N VAL A 56 -9.62 -0.02 0.72
CA VAL A 56 -8.86 0.99 -0.03
C VAL A 56 -8.10 0.37 -1.19
N HIS A 57 -7.48 -0.80 -1.00
CA HIS A 57 -6.80 -1.57 -2.06
C HIS A 57 -7.71 -1.84 -3.25
N ALA A 58 -8.96 -2.22 -3.01
CA ALA A 58 -9.94 -2.49 -4.06
C ALA A 58 -10.28 -1.26 -4.91
N THR A 59 -9.95 -0.04 -4.45
CA THR A 59 -10.20 1.21 -5.18
C THR A 59 -9.04 1.67 -6.09
N LEU A 60 -7.96 0.89 -6.18
CA LEU A 60 -6.72 1.31 -6.85
C LEU A 60 -6.69 1.05 -8.37
N GLY A 61 -7.64 0.31 -8.92
CA GLY A 61 -7.69 0.04 -10.36
C GLY A 61 -6.46 -0.70 -10.88
N GLU A 62 -5.81 -0.17 -11.92
CA GLU A 62 -4.62 -0.79 -12.55
C GLU A 62 -3.45 -1.00 -11.57
N PHE A 63 -3.30 -0.11 -10.60
CA PHE A 63 -2.22 -0.19 -9.59
C PHE A 63 -2.46 -1.25 -8.51
N GLN A 64 -3.64 -1.88 -8.48
CA GLN A 64 -3.99 -2.87 -7.47
C GLN A 64 -2.95 -4.01 -7.42
N ARG A 65 -2.52 -4.50 -8.59
CA ARG A 65 -1.56 -5.61 -8.69
C ARG A 65 -0.16 -5.19 -8.26
N THR A 66 0.28 -3.99 -8.65
CA THR A 66 1.60 -3.45 -8.28
C THR A 66 1.70 -3.27 -6.76
N VAL A 67 0.64 -2.77 -6.13
CA VAL A 67 0.56 -2.62 -4.68
C VAL A 67 0.51 -3.96 -3.96
N GLU A 68 -0.27 -4.92 -4.45
CA GLU A 68 -0.36 -6.28 -3.90
C GLU A 68 1.02 -6.96 -3.85
N LEU A 69 1.80 -6.84 -4.92
CA LEU A 69 3.16 -7.39 -5.02
C LEU A 69 4.16 -6.78 -4.02
N GLN A 70 3.87 -5.61 -3.43
CA GLN A 70 4.68 -5.03 -2.35
C GLN A 70 4.10 -5.30 -0.97
N TRP A 71 2.79 -5.52 -0.86
CA TRP A 71 2.13 -5.74 0.42
C TRP A 71 2.62 -7.01 1.13
N TYR A 72 3.24 -7.93 0.39
CA TYR A 72 3.98 -9.10 0.89
C TYR A 72 5.05 -8.79 1.96
N GLY A 73 5.38 -7.51 2.24
CA GLY A 73 6.25 -7.09 3.34
C GLY A 73 5.56 -6.76 4.67
N LEU A 74 4.22 -6.67 4.73
CA LEU A 74 3.47 -6.45 5.97
C LEU A 74 3.03 -7.79 6.56
N SER A 75 3.97 -8.62 7.00
CA SER A 75 3.64 -9.77 7.85
C SER A 75 3.16 -9.25 9.20
N ASP A 76 1.99 -9.69 9.63
CA ASP A 76 1.41 -9.47 10.95
C ASP A 76 2.12 -10.26 12.05
N GLY A 77 3.45 -10.37 12.04
CA GLY A 77 4.21 -11.14 13.03
C GLY A 77 3.91 -12.65 13.08
N GLU A 78 2.87 -13.15 12.38
CA GLU A 78 2.43 -14.56 12.39
C GLU A 78 2.61 -15.27 11.04
N ASN A 79 3.25 -14.65 10.06
CA ASN A 79 3.50 -15.23 8.73
C ASN A 79 2.21 -15.67 7.99
N THR A 80 1.07 -15.05 8.27
CA THR A 80 -0.14 -15.35 7.49
C THR A 80 -0.16 -14.46 6.26
N TRP A 81 0.16 -15.06 5.12
CA TRP A 81 0.01 -14.44 3.81
C TRP A 81 -1.43 -13.98 3.64
N LEU A 82 -1.64 -12.70 3.34
CA LEU A 82 -2.92 -12.28 2.77
C LEU A 82 -3.00 -12.96 1.39
N PRO A 83 -4.09 -13.70 1.09
CA PRO A 83 -4.26 -14.35 -0.21
C PRO A 83 -4.21 -13.36 -1.35
#